data_AF-A0A7X3QEF6-F1
#
_entry.id   AF-A0A7X3QEF6-F1
#
_cell.length_a   1.000
_cell.length_b   1.000
_cell.length_c   1.000
_cell.angle_alpha   90.00
_cell.angle_beta   90.00
_cell.angle_gamma   90.00
#
_symmetry.space_group_name_H-M   'P 1'
#
loop_
_entity.id
_entity.type
_entity.pdbx_description
1 polymer ?
#
loop_
_entity_poly.entity_id
_entity_poly.type
_entity_poly.pdbx_seq_one_letter_code
_entity_poly.pdbx_strand_id
1 'polypeptide(L)' 'IGMLQAYGLDIVVLGGLGLSAIALLVVAKNVISKYSMVADGRATWGEVGMHGAVGVVLLVIVIFLATQAATVLT' A
#
# COMPACT_ATOMS: atom_id res chain seq x y z
N ILE A 1 -5.16 -22.83 26.01
CA ILE A 1 -5.23 -21.39 25.64
C ILE A 1 -4.12 -20.98 24.67
N GLY A 2 -2.91 -21.57 24.70
CA GLY A 2 -1.79 -21.12 23.84
C GLY A 2 -1.80 -21.50 22.34
N MET A 3 -2.58 -22.48 21.89
CA MET A 3 -2.49 -22.95 20.49
C MET A 3 -3.36 -22.15 19.51
N LEU A 4 -4.54 -21.70 19.92
CA LEU A 4 -5.44 -20.93 19.05
C LEU A 4 -4.91 -19.50 18.80
N GLN A 5 -4.24 -18.90 19.79
CA GLN A 5 -3.57 -17.61 19.63
C GLN A 5 -2.38 -17.68 18.67
N ALA A 6 -1.56 -18.75 18.74
CA ALA A 6 -0.43 -18.92 17.83
C ALA A 6 -0.89 -19.08 16.37
N TYR A 7 -1.95 -19.87 16.12
CA TYR A 7 -2.54 -20.01 14.78
C TYR A 7 -3.21 -18.72 14.28
N GLY A 8 -3.89 -17.98 15.17
CA GLY A 8 -4.47 -16.68 14.81
C GLY A 8 -3.41 -15.65 14.45
N LEU A 9 -2.30 -15.61 15.19
CA LEU A 9 -1.20 -14.68 14.95
C LEU A 9 -0.49 -14.96 13.60
N ASP A 10 -0.28 -16.23 13.25
CA ASP A 10 0.33 -16.62 11.97
C ASP A 10 -0.52 -16.19 10.77
N ILE A 11 -1.86 -16.32 10.86
CA ILE A 11 -2.79 -15.84 9.84
C ILE A 11 -2.81 -14.33 9.72
N VAL A 12 -2.70 -13.60 10.84
CA VAL A 12 -2.61 -12.14 10.83
C VAL A 12 -1.30 -11.68 10.18
N VAL A 13 -0.19 -12.36 10.46
CA VAL A 13 1.12 -12.06 9.84
C VAL A 13 1.09 -12.38 8.34
N LEU A 14 0.58 -13.55 7.95
CA LEU A 14 0.40 -13.91 6.53
C LEU A 14 -0.56 -12.95 5.81
N GLY A 15 -1.64 -12.53 6.47
CA GLY A 15 -2.58 -11.55 5.97
C GLY A 15 -1.94 -10.18 5.79
N GLY A 16 -1.16 -9.72 6.76
CA GLY A 16 -0.40 -8.48 6.68
C GLY A 16 0.66 -8.51 5.57
N LEU A 17 1.35 -9.63 5.40
CA LEU A 17 2.33 -9.84 4.33
C LEU A 17 1.66 -9.75 2.94
N GLY A 18 0.52 -10.42 2.78
CA GLY A 18 -0.28 -10.36 1.55
C GLY A 18 -0.83 -8.96 1.25
N LEU A 19 -1.35 -8.27 2.26
CA LEU A 19 -1.87 -6.90 2.12
C LEU A 19 -0.76 -5.93 1.70
N SER A 20 0.43 -6.07 2.29
CA SER A 20 1.59 -5.25 1.97
C SER A 20 2.07 -5.48 0.53
N ALA A 21 2.09 -6.74 0.08
CA ALA A 21 2.42 -7.08 -1.31
C ALA A 21 1.41 -6.50 -2.32
N ILE A 22 0.11 -6.55 -2.03
CA ILE A 22 -0.93 -5.96 -2.88
C ILE A 22 -0.77 -4.43 -2.93
N ALA A 23 -0.47 -3.79 -1.80
CA ALA A 23 -0.25 -2.34 -1.76
C ALA A 23 0.95 -1.92 -2.63
N LEU A 24 2.06 -2.68 -2.59
CA LEU A 24 3.22 -2.47 -3.48
C LEU A 24 2.84 -2.55 -4.97
N LEU A 25 2.00 -3.53 -5.34
CA LEU A 25 1.52 -3.65 -6.72
C LEU A 25 0.64 -2.47 -7.14
N VAL A 26 -0.20 -1.96 -6.23
CA VAL A 26 -1.02 -0.76 -6.48
C VAL A 26 -0.15 0.48 -6.68
N VAL A 27 0.92 0.65 -5.89
CA VAL A 27 1.90 1.74 -6.08
C VAL A 27 2.52 1.66 -7.47
N ALA A 28 3.05 0.49 -7.84
CA ALA A 28 3.70 0.29 -9.14
C ALA A 28 2.76 0.63 -10.31
N LYS A 29 1.50 0.16 -10.23
CA LYS A 29 0.48 0.49 -11.25
C LYS A 29 0.18 1.99 -11.33
N ASN A 30 0.11 2.68 -10.19
CA ASN A 30 -0.16 4.11 -10.17
C ASN A 30 0.97 4.91 -10.82
N VAL A 31 2.23 4.54 -10.56
CA VAL A 31 3.41 5.16 -11.18
C VAL A 31 3.42 4.94 -12.69
N ILE A 32 3.16 3.71 -13.15
CA ILE A 32 3.14 3.37 -14.59
C ILE A 32 2.03 4.13 -15.32
N SER A 33 0.82 4.17 -14.75
CA SER A 33 -0.33 4.89 -15.34
C SER A 33 -0.04 6.38 -15.51
N LYS A 34 0.58 7.01 -14.50
CA LYS A 34 0.96 8.42 -14.59
C LYS A 34 2.11 8.66 -15.58
N TYR A 35 3.06 7.73 -15.70
CA TYR A 35 4.09 7.78 -16.74
C TYR A 35 3.49 7.76 -18.16
N SER A 36 2.47 6.92 -18.39
CA SER A 36 1.76 6.88 -19.67
C SER A 36 1.10 8.22 -20.02
N MET A 37 0.61 8.97 -19.02
CA MET A 37 0.02 10.29 -19.24
C MET A 37 1.05 11.38 -19.60
N VAL A 38 2.30 11.26 -19.11
CA VAL A 38 3.42 12.13 -19.55
C VAL A 38 3.82 11.81 -20.98
N ALA A 39 3.87 10.52 -21.32
CA ALA A 39 4.24 10.06 -22.66
C ALA A 39 3.25 10.55 -23.73
N ASP A 40 1.97 10.67 -23.39
CA ASP A 40 0.91 11.22 -24.25
C ASP A 40 0.91 12.77 -24.35
N GLY A 41 1.83 13.47 -23.67
CA GLY A 41 1.96 14.93 -23.74
C GLY A 41 0.85 15.72 -23.05
N ARG A 42 -0.05 15.05 -22.31
CA ARG A 42 -1.20 15.68 -21.64
C ARG A 42 -0.93 16.08 -20.18
N ALA A 43 0.23 15.73 -19.63
CA ALA A 43 0.58 15.98 -18.25
C ALA A 43 2.04 16.44 -18.11
N THR A 44 2.27 17.43 -17.25
CA THR A 44 3.59 17.97 -16.98
C THR A 44 4.37 17.03 -16.06
N TRP A 45 5.69 16.88 -16.25
CA TRP A 45 6.56 16.09 -15.35
C TRP A 45 6.38 16.47 -13.86
N GLY A 46 6.07 17.74 -13.57
CA GLY A 46 5.75 18.22 -12.23
C GLY A 46 4.41 17.71 -11.67
N GLU A 47 3.35 17.62 -12.48
CA GLU A 47 2.05 17.10 -12.05
C GLU A 47 2.07 15.58 -11.87
N VAL A 48 2.85 14.88 -12.69
CA VAL A 48 3.05 13.43 -12.55
C VAL A 48 3.88 13.09 -11.32
N GLY A 49 4.90 13.89 -11.02
CA GLY A 49 5.63 13.79 -9.74
C GLY A 49 4.72 14.04 -8.55
N MET A 50 3.88 15.08 -8.58
CA MET A 50 2.97 15.43 -7.48
C MET A 50 1.86 14.39 -7.29
N HIS A 51 1.20 13.95 -8.35
CA HIS A 51 0.17 12.91 -8.24
C HIS A 51 0.72 11.54 -7.88
N GLY A 52 1.93 11.20 -8.37
CA GLY A 52 2.65 10.00 -7.94
C GLY A 52 3.01 10.06 -6.45
N ALA A 53 3.57 11.17 -6.00
CA ALA A 53 3.95 11.38 -4.59
C ALA A 53 2.73 11.36 -3.66
N VAL A 54 1.65 12.05 -4.01
CA VAL A 54 0.39 12.04 -3.24
C VAL A 54 -0.19 10.63 -3.16
N GLY A 55 -0.17 9.87 -4.26
CA GLY A 55 -0.63 8.49 -4.28
C GLY A 55 0.18 7.56 -3.35
N VAL A 56 1.50 7.71 -3.33
CA VAL A 56 2.39 6.94 -2.44
C VAL A 56 2.16 7.33 -0.98
N VAL A 57 2.10 8.62 -0.67
CA VAL A 57 1.88 9.12 0.70
C VAL A 57 0.55 8.63 1.26
N LEU A 58 -0.52 8.67 0.46
CA LEU A 58 -1.84 8.20 0.88
C LEU A 58 -1.82 6.69 1.19
N LEU A 59 -1.08 5.90 0.39
CA LEU A 59 -0.92 4.46 0.63
C LEU A 59 -0.12 4.16 1.88
N VAL A 60 0.95 4.91 2.15
CA VAL A 60 1.73 4.79 3.40
C VAL A 60 0.84 5.01 4.61
N ILE A 61 -0.03 6.03 4.58
CA ILE A 61 -0.97 6.33 5.67
C ILE A 61 -1.96 5.19 5.87
N VAL A 62 -2.52 4.62 4.79
CA VAL A 62 -3.46 3.49 4.88
C VAL A 62 -2.79 2.25 5.48
N ILE A 63 -1.58 1.90 5.03
CA ILE A 63 -0.84 0.75 5.58
C ILE A 63 -0.51 0.99 7.06
N PHE A 64 -0.03 2.18 7.40
CA PHE A 64 0.28 2.55 8.78
C PHE A 64 -0.94 2.39 9.71
N LEU A 65 -2.10 2.90 9.29
CA LEU A 65 -3.34 2.78 10.06
C LEU A 65 -3.81 1.32 10.16
N ALA A 66 -3.69 0.54 9.08
CA ALA A 66 -4.03 -0.88 9.10
C ALA A 66 -3.12 -1.70 10.04
N THR A 67 -1.82 -1.42 10.05
CA THR A 67 -0.86 -2.03 10.97
C THR A 67 -1.16 -1.64 12.42
N GLN A 68 -1.41 -0.35 12.68
CA GLN A 68 -1.81 0.12 14.01
C GLN A 68 -3.11 -0.54 14.48
N ALA A 69 -4.10 -0.71 13.60
CA ALA A 69 -5.35 -1.40 13.92
C ALA A 69 -5.14 -2.89 14.24
N ALA A 70 -4.27 -3.58 13.51
CA ALA A 70 -3.92 -4.98 13.78
C ALA A 70 -3.19 -5.14 15.13
N THR A 71 -2.30 -4.21 15.46
CA THR A 71 -1.61 -4.17 16.77
C THR A 71 -2.57 -3.89 17.92
N VAL A 72 -3.58 -3.04 17.73
CA VAL A 72 -4.59 -2.74 18.76
C VAL A 72 -5.59 -3.90 18.97
N LEU A 73 -5.84 -4.69 17.92
CA LEU A 73 -6.75 -5.84 17.98
C LEU A 73 -6.12 -7.09 18.64
N THR A 74 -4.78 -7.14 18.74
CA THR A 74 -4.01 -8.26 19.30
C THR A 74 -3.62 -8.00 20.75
#